data_AF-A0A2S6GK93-F1
#
_entry.id   AF-A0A2S6GK93-F1
#
_cell.length_a   1.000
_cell.length_b   1.000
_cell.length_c   1.000
_cell.angle_alpha   90.00
_cell.angle_beta   90.00
_cell.angle_gamma   90.00
#
_symmetry.space_group_name_H-M   'P 1'
#
loop_
_entity.id
_entity.type
_entity.pdbx_description
1 polymer ?
#
loop_
_entity_poly.entity_id
_entity_poly.type
_entity_poly.pdbx_seq_one_letter_code
_entity_poly.pdbx_strand_id
1 'polypeptide(L)'
;MADIPATEVCLFGHLDCPFTPGVDVHIVRFDIIVRRIARAANRCESGRVTMRVLVVGGTGLLGQHVVAELGRRGHEADTLARGNASVPGDVRRLSVSEWAPRLDGVDGVVWATGADDREIPRAPADRFYHDANVEPLRRFLVAARVAECRRVVICGSYFTALHRAHPDWRLAEHHPYVRSRLGQIDLAARYSGAVLEIPLVFGSADGRRSMWAPAVPWLRSRLPLVAHPGGTAVVSATTVGRAAVAALERAAEGPYPVVDANLTWRDLVARLAVAAGRRGSPTVRRLPPAVLRAVLRATGLRYRLAGREPGLGATWVPDLLMSELYLDESPCRALGVPGGDLDRAFRDTIAAARPGSGM
;
A
#
# COMPACT_ATOMS: atom_id res chain seq x y z
N MET A 1 25.94 -29.00 -37.24
CA MET A 1 26.34 -28.65 -35.86
C MET A 1 26.08 -27.16 -35.72
N ALA A 2 24.90 -26.79 -35.23
CA ALA A 2 24.52 -25.41 -34.97
C ALA A 2 23.43 -25.44 -33.88
N ASP A 3 23.68 -24.65 -32.85
CA ASP A 3 22.91 -24.54 -31.60
C ASP A 3 22.18 -23.19 -31.54
N ILE A 4 21.27 -23.10 -30.56
CA ILE A 4 20.53 -21.95 -30.01
C ILE A 4 19.05 -21.85 -30.45
N PRO A 5 18.10 -21.89 -29.49
CA PRO A 5 16.66 -21.75 -29.75
C PRO A 5 16.19 -20.29 -29.66
N ALA A 6 15.25 -19.96 -30.55
CA ALA A 6 14.43 -18.76 -30.51
C ALA A 6 13.02 -19.09 -30.01
N THR A 7 12.53 -18.12 -29.25
CA THR A 7 11.19 -17.75 -28.82
C THR A 7 10.00 -18.01 -29.77
N GLU A 8 8.84 -18.02 -29.11
CA GLU A 8 7.49 -17.58 -29.55
C GLU A 8 6.43 -18.61 -30.02
N VAL A 9 5.30 -18.56 -29.29
CA VAL A 9 3.92 -18.43 -29.79
C VAL A 9 3.27 -19.63 -30.48
N CYS A 10 2.28 -20.21 -29.78
CA CYS A 10 0.89 -20.42 -30.24
C CYS A 10 0.14 -21.13 -29.10
N LEU A 11 -0.71 -20.47 -28.31
CA LEU A 11 -2.12 -20.15 -28.60
C LEU A 11 -2.90 -21.33 -29.20
N PHE A 12 -3.77 -21.90 -28.35
CA PHE A 12 -5.01 -22.60 -28.65
C PHE A 12 -5.04 -23.52 -29.88
N GLY A 13 -4.97 -24.82 -29.61
CA GLY A 13 -5.42 -25.87 -30.51
C GLY A 13 -6.04 -27.00 -29.70
N HIS A 14 -7.30 -27.32 -29.99
CA HIS A 14 -8.02 -28.49 -29.48
C HIS A 14 -7.19 -29.76 -29.60
N LEU A 15 -7.01 -30.48 -28.49
CA LEU A 15 -6.81 -31.92 -28.50
C LEU A 15 -7.50 -32.53 -27.29
N ASP A 16 -8.63 -33.18 -27.57
CA ASP A 16 -9.16 -34.27 -26.77
C ASP A 16 -8.05 -35.28 -26.48
N CYS A 17 -7.81 -35.56 -25.19
CA CYS A 17 -7.04 -36.71 -24.76
C CYS A 17 -7.76 -37.34 -23.55
N PRO A 18 -8.12 -38.63 -23.61
CA PRO A 18 -8.93 -39.29 -22.60
C PRO A 18 -8.03 -39.80 -21.44
N PHE A 19 -8.63 -39.94 -20.26
CA PHE A 19 -8.06 -40.46 -19.00
C PHE A 19 -7.23 -39.50 -18.14
N THR A 20 -7.93 -38.60 -17.46
CA THR A 20 -7.74 -38.34 -16.01
C THR A 20 -9.13 -38.29 -15.37
N PRO A 21 -9.36 -38.88 -14.17
CA PRO A 21 -10.68 -38.88 -13.56
C PRO A 21 -11.13 -37.44 -13.26
N GLY A 22 -12.21 -37.05 -13.93
CA GLY A 22 -12.70 -35.69 -14.05
C GLY A 22 -13.10 -35.06 -12.72
N VAL A 23 -12.42 -33.97 -12.38
CA VAL A 23 -13.12 -32.85 -11.77
C VAL A 23 -13.66 -32.05 -12.94
N ASP A 24 -14.96 -32.21 -13.21
CA ASP A 24 -15.63 -31.47 -14.29
C ASP A 24 -15.52 -29.97 -14.03
N VAL A 25 -14.66 -29.30 -14.79
CA VAL A 25 -14.48 -27.84 -14.71
C VAL A 25 -15.82 -27.12 -14.93
N HIS A 26 -16.73 -27.72 -15.70
CA HIS A 26 -18.11 -27.23 -15.88
C HIS A 26 -18.98 -27.36 -14.63
N ILE A 27 -18.86 -28.46 -13.86
CA ILE A 27 -19.62 -28.67 -12.62
C ILE A 27 -19.11 -27.73 -11.52
N VAL A 28 -17.78 -27.55 -11.40
CA VAL A 28 -17.18 -26.60 -10.44
C VAL A 28 -17.65 -25.18 -10.75
N ARG A 29 -17.68 -24.79 -12.02
CA ARG A 29 -18.14 -23.46 -12.44
C ARG A 29 -19.64 -23.27 -12.20
N PHE A 30 -20.46 -24.31 -12.41
CA PHE A 30 -21.90 -24.27 -12.15
C PHE A 30 -22.21 -24.16 -10.65
N ASP A 31 -21.54 -24.94 -9.78
CA ASP A 31 -21.73 -24.86 -8.32
C ASP A 31 -21.30 -23.49 -7.78
N ILE A 32 -20.21 -22.91 -8.29
CA ILE A 32 -19.79 -21.53 -7.97
C ILE A 32 -20.87 -20.51 -8.35
N ILE A 33 -21.45 -20.62 -9.56
CA ILE A 33 -22.51 -19.72 -10.03
C ILE A 33 -23.77 -19.85 -9.19
N VAL A 34 -24.22 -21.08 -8.89
CA VAL A 34 -25.44 -21.34 -8.11
C VAL A 34 -25.29 -20.84 -6.68
N ARG A 35 -24.16 -21.13 -6.01
CA ARG A 35 -23.85 -20.59 -4.68
C ARG A 35 -23.83 -19.06 -4.67
N ARG A 36 -23.35 -18.44 -5.74
CA ARG A 36 -23.29 -16.98 -5.88
C ARG A 36 -24.67 -16.35 -6.08
N ILE A 37 -25.54 -16.97 -6.88
CA ILE A 37 -26.93 -16.52 -7.07
C ILE A 37 -27.71 -16.63 -5.76
N ALA A 38 -27.61 -17.76 -5.06
CA ALA A 38 -28.26 -17.97 -3.77
C ALA A 38 -27.79 -16.95 -2.71
N ARG A 39 -26.48 -16.64 -2.66
CA ARG A 39 -25.92 -15.62 -1.76
C ARG A 39 -26.30 -14.19 -2.18
N ALA A 40 -26.38 -13.89 -3.47
CA ALA A 40 -26.82 -12.58 -3.96
C ALA A 40 -28.28 -12.29 -3.59
N ALA A 41 -29.15 -13.32 -3.63
CA ALA A 41 -30.55 -13.20 -3.23
C ALA A 41 -30.72 -12.86 -1.74
N ASN A 42 -29.93 -13.47 -0.84
CA ASN A 42 -30.00 -13.21 0.61
C ASN A 42 -29.40 -11.85 1.05
N ARG A 43 -28.66 -11.15 0.18
CA ARG A 43 -27.93 -9.91 0.53
C ARG A 43 -28.58 -8.61 0.04
N CYS A 44 -29.77 -8.71 -0.55
CA CYS A 44 -30.50 -7.58 -1.13
C CYS A 44 -31.68 -7.07 -0.26
N GLU A 45 -31.88 -7.62 0.94
CA GLU A 45 -33.04 -7.32 1.81
C GLU A 45 -33.17 -5.83 2.23
N SER A 46 -32.14 -4.99 2.02
CA SER A 46 -32.19 -3.55 2.34
C SER A 46 -31.92 -2.61 1.14
N GLY A 47 -31.94 -3.11 -0.10
CA GLY A 47 -31.66 -2.30 -1.30
C GLY A 47 -30.19 -1.83 -1.44
N ARG A 48 -29.28 -2.27 -0.57
CA ARG A 48 -27.83 -2.07 -0.68
C ARG A 48 -27.14 -3.43 -0.79
N VAL A 49 -26.21 -3.55 -1.73
CA VAL A 49 -25.41 -4.78 -1.91
C VAL A 49 -24.35 -4.86 -0.81
N THR A 50 -24.49 -5.81 0.10
CA THR A 50 -23.44 -6.14 1.09
C THR A 50 -22.35 -6.99 0.45
N MET A 51 -21.09 -6.52 0.52
CA MET A 51 -19.91 -7.27 0.09
C MET A 51 -19.25 -7.95 1.28
N ARG A 52 -18.70 -9.16 1.07
CA ARG A 52 -17.70 -9.76 1.97
C ARG A 52 -16.31 -9.50 1.43
N VAL A 53 -15.47 -8.82 2.20
CA VAL A 53 -14.16 -8.35 1.77
C VAL A 53 -13.05 -8.96 2.61
N LEU A 54 -12.02 -9.51 1.97
CA LEU A 54 -10.80 -9.93 2.66
C LEU A 54 -9.78 -8.77 2.68
N VAL A 55 -9.42 -8.30 3.87
CA VAL A 55 -8.40 -7.26 4.08
C VAL A 55 -7.09 -7.91 4.48
N VAL A 56 -6.21 -8.07 3.49
CA VAL A 56 -4.85 -8.58 3.69
C VAL A 56 -3.99 -7.48 4.31
N GLY A 57 -3.41 -7.73 5.49
CA GLY A 57 -2.80 -6.68 6.31
C GLY A 57 -3.80 -5.93 7.19
N GLY A 58 -4.97 -6.53 7.47
CA GLY A 58 -6.07 -5.94 8.26
C GLY A 58 -5.71 -5.46 9.67
N THR A 59 -4.62 -5.96 10.26
CA THR A 59 -4.12 -5.52 11.58
C THR A 59 -3.10 -4.37 11.50
N GLY A 60 -2.72 -3.94 10.29
CA GLY A 60 -1.86 -2.80 10.04
C GLY A 60 -2.62 -1.47 10.11
N LEU A 61 -1.89 -0.35 9.99
CA LEU A 61 -2.48 0.99 10.02
C LEU A 61 -3.58 1.14 8.97
N LEU A 62 -3.25 0.90 7.69
CA LEU A 62 -4.22 1.06 6.61
C LEU A 62 -5.34 0.01 6.69
N GLY A 63 -5.00 -1.24 7.00
CA GLY A 63 -5.95 -2.33 7.11
C GLY A 63 -7.07 -2.06 8.12
N GLN A 64 -6.74 -1.54 9.30
CA GLN A 64 -7.75 -1.22 10.33
C GLN A 64 -8.71 -0.12 9.87
N HIS A 65 -8.22 0.91 9.17
CA HIS A 65 -9.06 1.97 8.62
C HIS A 65 -9.95 1.49 7.47
N VAL A 66 -9.46 0.53 6.67
CA VAL A 66 -10.28 -0.16 5.65
C VAL A 66 -11.39 -0.97 6.31
N VAL A 67 -11.08 -1.79 7.33
CA VAL A 67 -12.06 -2.59 8.08
C VAL A 67 -13.13 -1.69 8.72
N ALA A 68 -12.72 -0.60 9.36
CA ALA A 68 -13.63 0.36 9.98
C ALA A 68 -14.58 1.00 8.94
N GLU A 69 -14.06 1.37 7.77
CA GLU A 69 -14.87 1.95 6.70
C GLU A 69 -15.82 0.91 6.08
N LEU A 70 -15.38 -0.34 5.88
CA LEU A 70 -16.26 -1.43 5.42
C LEU A 70 -17.45 -1.61 6.35
N GLY A 71 -17.20 -1.69 7.67
CA GLY A 71 -18.26 -1.79 8.67
C GLY A 71 -19.21 -0.58 8.65
N ARG A 72 -18.67 0.63 8.52
CA ARG A 72 -19.49 1.87 8.41
C ARG A 72 -20.42 1.86 7.20
N ARG A 73 -20.04 1.18 6.12
CA ARG A 73 -20.85 1.05 4.89
C ARG A 73 -21.74 -0.19 4.85
N GLY A 74 -21.73 -1.01 5.90
CA GLY A 74 -22.54 -2.24 5.99
C GLY A 74 -21.97 -3.41 5.19
N HIS A 75 -20.65 -3.41 4.96
CA HIS A 75 -19.94 -4.54 4.37
C HIS A 75 -19.31 -5.41 5.46
N GLU A 76 -19.12 -6.69 5.14
CA GLU A 76 -18.44 -7.65 5.99
C GLU A 76 -16.93 -7.64 5.68
N ALA A 77 -16.11 -7.73 6.73
CA ALA A 77 -14.66 -7.70 6.60
C ALA A 77 -14.01 -8.88 7.32
N ASP A 78 -13.31 -9.71 6.56
CA ASP A 78 -12.35 -10.68 7.09
C ASP A 78 -10.94 -10.08 7.02
N THR A 79 -10.07 -10.45 7.96
CA THR A 79 -8.70 -9.94 8.02
C THR A 79 -7.69 -11.05 7.90
N LEU A 80 -6.69 -10.87 7.03
CA LEU A 80 -5.55 -11.78 6.93
C LEU A 80 -4.29 -11.14 7.50
N ALA A 81 -3.71 -11.77 8.51
CA ALA A 81 -2.43 -11.38 9.10
C ALA A 81 -1.74 -12.57 9.79
N ARG A 82 -0.47 -12.39 10.17
CA ARG A 82 0.34 -13.40 10.89
C ARG A 82 -0.06 -13.60 12.36
N GLY A 83 -0.90 -12.73 12.90
CA GLY A 83 -1.29 -12.71 14.32
C GLY A 83 -2.80 -12.86 14.50
N ASN A 84 -3.35 -12.16 15.50
CA ASN A 84 -4.79 -12.16 15.78
C ASN A 84 -5.58 -11.52 14.63
N ALA A 85 -6.15 -12.36 13.76
CA ALA A 85 -6.93 -11.99 12.58
C ALA A 85 -7.92 -13.13 12.25
N SER A 86 -9.04 -12.84 11.57
CA SER A 86 -10.06 -13.85 11.29
C SER A 86 -9.57 -14.95 10.34
N VAL A 87 -8.58 -14.64 9.50
CA VAL A 87 -7.94 -15.56 8.57
C VAL A 87 -6.42 -15.55 8.78
N PRO A 88 -5.86 -16.37 9.69
CA PRO A 88 -4.41 -16.41 9.89
C PRO A 88 -3.64 -16.80 8.62
N GLY A 89 -2.53 -16.10 8.35
CA GLY A 89 -1.67 -16.40 7.21
C GLY A 89 -0.47 -15.47 7.05
N ASP A 90 0.59 -15.99 6.41
CA ASP A 90 1.73 -15.22 5.94
C ASP A 90 1.76 -15.17 4.42
N VAL A 91 1.46 -14.01 3.84
CA VAL A 91 1.43 -13.80 2.38
C VAL A 91 2.72 -14.21 1.68
N ARG A 92 3.86 -14.14 2.39
CA ARG A 92 5.16 -14.55 1.83
C ARG A 92 5.29 -16.06 1.64
N ARG A 93 4.49 -16.85 2.35
CA ARG A 93 4.54 -18.32 2.37
C ARG A 93 3.36 -18.96 1.63
N LEU A 94 2.21 -18.30 1.58
CA LEU A 94 1.02 -18.85 0.94
C LEU A 94 1.24 -19.11 -0.56
N SER A 95 1.02 -20.36 -0.94
CA SER A 95 0.94 -20.84 -2.33
C SER A 95 -0.42 -20.51 -2.96
N VAL A 96 -0.53 -20.71 -4.27
CA VAL A 96 -1.78 -20.47 -5.02
C VAL A 96 -2.93 -21.36 -4.50
N SER A 97 -2.66 -22.63 -4.20
CA SER A 97 -3.67 -23.57 -3.68
C SER A 97 -4.12 -23.23 -2.27
N GLU A 98 -3.24 -22.68 -1.42
CA GLU A 98 -3.60 -22.23 -0.08
C GLU A 98 -4.40 -20.92 -0.08
N TRP A 99 -4.28 -20.10 -1.13
CA TRP A 99 -5.09 -18.90 -1.31
C TRP A 99 -6.54 -19.22 -1.70
N ALA A 100 -6.75 -20.21 -2.57
CA ALA A 100 -8.08 -20.55 -3.08
C ALA A 100 -9.18 -20.71 -2.00
N PRO A 101 -9.02 -21.52 -0.94
CA PRO A 101 -10.04 -21.66 0.09
C PRO A 101 -10.28 -20.38 0.90
N ARG A 102 -9.29 -19.47 0.97
CA ARG A 102 -9.41 -18.18 1.67
C ARG A 102 -10.23 -17.15 0.86
N LEU A 103 -10.45 -17.42 -0.43
CA LEU A 103 -11.20 -16.56 -1.34
C LEU A 103 -12.62 -17.08 -1.60
N ASP A 104 -13.00 -18.23 -1.05
CA ASP A 104 -14.38 -18.72 -1.20
C ASP A 104 -15.37 -17.73 -0.57
N GLY A 105 -16.32 -17.29 -1.37
CA GLY A 105 -17.34 -16.32 -0.98
C GLY A 105 -16.81 -14.93 -0.66
N VAL A 106 -15.60 -14.59 -1.10
CA VAL A 106 -15.06 -13.23 -1.00
C VAL A 106 -15.42 -12.44 -2.27
N ASP A 107 -16.12 -11.32 -2.10
CA ASP A 107 -16.58 -10.46 -3.20
C ASP A 107 -15.51 -9.43 -3.63
N GLY A 108 -14.54 -9.15 -2.76
CA GLY A 108 -13.41 -8.28 -3.06
C GLY A 108 -12.26 -8.38 -2.04
N VAL A 109 -11.10 -7.88 -2.42
CA VAL A 109 -9.88 -7.95 -1.60
C VAL A 109 -9.20 -6.58 -1.54
N VAL A 110 -8.77 -6.19 -0.34
CA VAL A 110 -7.81 -5.09 -0.16
C VAL A 110 -6.46 -5.65 0.24
N TRP A 111 -5.45 -5.37 -0.58
CA TRP A 111 -4.06 -5.74 -0.34
C TRP A 111 -3.31 -4.58 0.36
N ALA A 112 -3.36 -4.55 1.69
CA ALA A 112 -2.78 -3.53 2.55
C ALA A 112 -1.47 -3.99 3.23
N THR A 113 -0.65 -4.78 2.53
CA THR A 113 0.63 -5.30 3.04
C THR A 113 1.75 -5.15 2.01
N GLY A 114 2.97 -4.98 2.50
CA GLY A 114 4.19 -4.89 1.71
C GLY A 114 5.39 -4.51 2.57
N ALA A 115 6.60 -4.67 2.02
CA ALA A 115 7.80 -4.05 2.55
C ALA A 115 7.78 -2.54 2.28
N ASP A 116 8.25 -1.77 3.25
CA ASP A 116 8.32 -0.31 3.23
C ASP A 116 9.72 0.16 2.81
N ASP A 117 9.84 1.33 2.18
CA ASP A 117 11.10 1.86 1.65
C ASP A 117 12.20 2.10 2.71
N ARG A 118 11.78 2.22 3.98
CA ARG A 118 12.66 2.40 5.14
C ARG A 118 13.26 1.10 5.63
N GLU A 119 12.86 -0.05 5.08
CA GLU A 119 13.53 -1.31 5.33
C GLU A 119 14.90 -1.32 4.64
N ILE A 120 15.93 -1.77 5.38
CA ILE A 120 17.33 -1.72 4.95
C ILE A 120 17.90 -3.15 4.91
N PRO A 121 17.50 -3.96 3.90
CA PRO A 121 17.94 -5.35 3.76
C PRO A 121 19.44 -5.47 3.44
N ARG A 122 19.94 -6.70 3.41
CA ARG A 122 21.27 -6.99 2.85
C ARG A 122 21.27 -6.64 1.35
N ALA A 123 22.36 -6.09 0.87
CA ALA A 123 22.55 -5.82 -0.55
C ALA A 123 22.68 -7.16 -1.33
N PRO A 124 22.16 -7.25 -2.58
CA PRO A 124 21.32 -6.25 -3.24
C PRO A 124 19.86 -6.26 -2.75
N ALA A 125 19.27 -5.08 -2.55
CA ALA A 125 17.93 -4.91 -2.00
C ALA A 125 16.80 -5.30 -2.96
N ASP A 126 17.08 -5.36 -4.27
CA ASP A 126 16.07 -5.65 -5.30
C ASP A 126 15.31 -6.93 -5.07
N ARG A 127 16.04 -8.01 -4.83
CA ARG A 127 15.43 -9.31 -4.57
C ARG A 127 14.54 -9.27 -3.34
N PHE A 128 14.98 -8.60 -2.28
CA PHE A 128 14.18 -8.44 -1.06
C PHE A 128 12.85 -7.76 -1.34
N TYR A 129 12.86 -6.61 -2.04
CA TYR A 129 11.65 -5.87 -2.34
C TYR A 129 10.74 -6.61 -3.33
N HIS A 130 11.31 -7.27 -4.33
CA HIS A 130 10.56 -8.13 -5.25
C HIS A 130 9.86 -9.28 -4.51
N ASP A 131 10.60 -10.03 -3.69
CA ASP A 131 10.10 -11.19 -2.93
C ASP A 131 9.10 -10.77 -1.83
N ALA A 132 9.15 -9.51 -1.39
CA ALA A 132 8.22 -8.96 -0.41
C ALA A 132 6.95 -8.34 -1.01
N ASN A 133 7.05 -7.63 -2.14
CA ASN A 133 5.96 -6.82 -2.69
C ASN A 133 5.32 -7.41 -3.95
N VAL A 134 6.11 -8.02 -4.83
CA VAL A 134 5.66 -8.46 -6.15
C VAL A 134 5.22 -9.91 -6.12
N GLU A 135 6.11 -10.79 -5.67
CA GLU A 135 5.89 -12.23 -5.78
C GLU A 135 4.70 -12.75 -4.93
N PRO A 136 4.50 -12.30 -3.67
CA PRO A 136 3.30 -12.63 -2.90
C PRO A 136 2.00 -12.17 -3.56
N LEU A 137 2.01 -10.94 -4.12
CA LEU A 137 0.85 -10.38 -4.81
C LEU A 137 0.55 -11.17 -6.09
N ARG A 138 1.58 -11.56 -6.86
CA ARG A 138 1.43 -12.38 -8.07
C ARG A 138 0.73 -13.70 -7.76
N ARG A 139 1.18 -14.44 -6.74
CA ARG A 139 0.54 -15.71 -6.34
C ARG A 139 -0.91 -15.51 -5.90
N PHE A 140 -1.17 -14.46 -5.12
CA PHE A 140 -2.52 -14.09 -4.73
C PHE A 140 -3.41 -13.78 -5.95
N LEU A 141 -2.95 -12.97 -6.90
CA LEU A 141 -3.74 -12.58 -8.08
C LEU A 141 -4.06 -13.77 -8.99
N VAL A 142 -3.13 -14.72 -9.13
CA VAL A 142 -3.40 -16.00 -9.82
C VAL A 142 -4.54 -16.74 -9.13
N ALA A 143 -4.49 -16.87 -7.79
CA ALA A 143 -5.54 -17.54 -7.03
C ALA A 143 -6.88 -16.77 -7.09
N ALA A 144 -6.84 -15.44 -7.04
CA ALA A 144 -8.03 -14.58 -7.16
C ALA A 144 -8.71 -14.73 -8.51
N ARG A 145 -7.94 -14.90 -9.59
CA ARG A 145 -8.48 -15.18 -10.92
C ARG A 145 -9.21 -16.53 -10.96
N VAL A 146 -8.64 -17.57 -10.34
CA VAL A 146 -9.25 -18.91 -10.25
C VAL A 146 -10.53 -18.87 -9.41
N ALA A 147 -10.52 -18.13 -8.30
CA ALA A 147 -11.68 -17.94 -7.42
C ALA A 147 -12.71 -16.93 -7.97
N GLU A 148 -12.51 -16.39 -9.18
CA GLU A 148 -13.32 -15.35 -9.81
C GLU A 148 -13.55 -14.09 -8.92
N CYS A 149 -12.60 -13.78 -8.03
CA CYS A 149 -12.57 -12.57 -7.25
C CYS A 149 -12.04 -11.42 -8.11
N ARG A 150 -12.96 -10.59 -8.64
CA ARG A 150 -12.65 -9.55 -9.63
C ARG A 150 -12.41 -8.15 -9.05
N ARG A 151 -12.69 -7.92 -7.77
CA ARG A 151 -12.50 -6.61 -7.12
C ARG A 151 -11.26 -6.65 -6.25
N VAL A 152 -10.16 -6.11 -6.76
CA VAL A 152 -8.89 -6.07 -6.03
C VAL A 152 -8.41 -4.63 -5.95
N VAL A 153 -8.13 -4.18 -4.72
CA VAL A 153 -7.52 -2.88 -4.45
C VAL A 153 -6.19 -3.10 -3.75
N ILE A 154 -5.12 -2.55 -4.32
CA ILE A 154 -3.75 -2.67 -3.80
C ILE A 154 -3.34 -1.34 -3.18
N CYS A 155 -2.91 -1.36 -1.92
CA CYS A 155 -2.24 -0.22 -1.31
C CYS A 155 -0.82 -0.13 -1.88
N GLY A 156 -0.66 0.75 -2.88
CA GLY A 156 0.56 1.10 -3.58
C GLY A 156 1.34 2.25 -2.93
N SER A 157 2.19 2.90 -3.69
CA SER A 157 3.03 4.00 -3.21
C SER A 157 2.98 5.15 -4.21
N TYR A 158 2.88 6.37 -3.71
CA TYR A 158 2.93 7.57 -4.55
C TYR A 158 4.19 7.74 -5.39
N PHE A 159 5.28 7.00 -5.11
CA PHE A 159 6.45 7.03 -5.99
C PHE A 159 6.17 6.52 -7.41
N THR A 160 5.13 5.68 -7.63
CA THR A 160 4.74 5.29 -8.99
C THR A 160 4.07 6.44 -9.73
N ALA A 161 3.29 7.27 -9.03
CA ALA A 161 2.72 8.50 -9.58
C ALA A 161 3.83 9.51 -9.93
N LEU A 162 4.79 9.69 -9.02
CA LEU A 162 5.93 10.59 -9.23
C LEU A 162 6.85 10.10 -10.35
N HIS A 163 7.06 8.79 -10.47
CA HIS A 163 7.83 8.22 -11.58
C HIS A 163 7.19 8.53 -12.93
N ARG A 164 5.87 8.44 -13.00
CA ARG A 164 5.07 8.77 -14.19
C ARG A 164 5.06 10.28 -14.47
N ALA A 165 4.98 11.12 -13.45
CA ALA A 165 4.93 12.58 -13.59
C ALA A 165 6.31 13.21 -13.88
N HIS A 166 7.39 12.57 -13.42
CA HIS A 166 8.76 13.07 -13.55
C HIS A 166 9.69 11.98 -14.11
N PRO A 167 9.56 11.62 -15.40
CA PRO A 167 10.38 10.58 -16.01
C PRO A 167 11.89 10.85 -15.91
N ASP A 168 12.30 12.12 -15.96
CA ASP A 168 13.71 12.55 -15.83
C ASP A 168 14.34 12.23 -14.46
N TRP A 169 13.52 11.98 -13.42
CA TRP A 169 14.02 11.57 -12.11
C TRP A 169 14.51 10.13 -12.09
N ARG A 170 14.18 9.32 -13.12
CA ARG A 170 14.65 7.94 -13.31
C ARG A 170 14.47 7.08 -12.06
N LEU A 171 13.34 7.27 -11.35
CA LEU A 171 13.13 6.70 -10.01
C LEU A 171 13.28 5.17 -9.98
N ALA A 172 12.76 4.47 -10.99
CA ALA A 172 12.90 3.01 -11.09
C ALA A 172 14.37 2.57 -11.20
N GLU A 173 15.22 3.34 -11.86
CA GLU A 173 16.62 2.98 -12.06
C GLU A 173 17.45 3.15 -10.78
N HIS A 174 17.00 4.01 -9.87
CA HIS A 174 17.74 4.42 -8.69
C HIS A 174 17.22 3.81 -7.38
N HIS A 175 15.97 3.33 -7.37
CA HIS A 175 15.29 2.94 -6.14
C HIS A 175 14.68 1.53 -6.27
N PRO A 176 15.30 0.50 -5.66
CA PRO A 176 14.75 -0.87 -5.58
C PRO A 176 13.29 -0.92 -5.13
N TYR A 177 12.93 -0.08 -4.16
CA TYR A 177 11.55 0.01 -3.68
C TYR A 177 10.60 0.45 -4.80
N VAL A 178 10.93 1.50 -5.56
CA VAL A 178 10.09 2.02 -6.64
C VAL A 178 9.88 0.96 -7.73
N ARG A 179 10.93 0.23 -8.11
CA ARG A 179 10.80 -0.92 -9.04
C ARG A 179 9.80 -1.96 -8.54
N SER A 180 9.86 -2.31 -7.26
CA SER A 180 8.91 -3.29 -6.70
C SER A 180 7.46 -2.80 -6.74
N ARG A 181 7.22 -1.50 -6.57
CA ARG A 181 5.87 -0.91 -6.61
C ARG A 181 5.35 -0.79 -8.03
N LEU A 182 6.21 -0.51 -9.01
CA LEU A 182 5.87 -0.59 -10.44
C LEU A 182 5.50 -2.03 -10.84
N GLY A 183 6.23 -3.04 -10.33
CA GLY A 183 5.84 -4.44 -10.53
C GLY A 183 4.43 -4.76 -10.02
N GLN A 184 3.96 -4.10 -8.95
CA GLN A 184 2.58 -4.25 -8.49
C GLN A 184 1.57 -3.52 -9.39
N ILE A 185 1.93 -2.39 -9.99
CA ILE A 185 1.12 -1.70 -11.01
C ILE A 185 0.95 -2.61 -12.24
N ASP A 186 2.03 -3.22 -12.73
CA ASP A 186 2.00 -4.13 -13.87
C ASP A 186 1.11 -5.35 -13.59
N LEU A 187 1.21 -5.90 -12.38
CA LEU A 187 0.32 -6.98 -11.94
C LEU A 187 -1.13 -6.52 -11.86
N ALA A 188 -1.41 -5.35 -11.27
CA ALA A 188 -2.78 -4.82 -11.19
C ALA A 188 -3.41 -4.64 -12.59
N ALA A 189 -2.65 -4.11 -13.55
CA ALA A 189 -3.11 -3.93 -14.92
C ALA A 189 -3.45 -5.26 -15.61
N ARG A 190 -2.68 -6.33 -15.38
CA ARG A 190 -2.93 -7.66 -15.96
C ARG A 190 -4.15 -8.36 -15.36
N TYR A 191 -4.54 -8.00 -14.14
CA TYR A 191 -5.61 -8.67 -13.38
C TYR A 191 -6.81 -7.76 -13.09
N SER A 192 -6.90 -6.59 -13.73
CA SER A 192 -7.99 -5.62 -13.57
C SER A 192 -8.19 -5.17 -12.10
N GLY A 193 -7.12 -4.67 -11.47
CA GLY A 193 -7.14 -4.15 -10.11
C GLY A 193 -6.88 -2.64 -10.02
N ALA A 194 -7.34 -2.02 -8.94
CA ALA A 194 -6.98 -0.65 -8.59
C ALA A 194 -5.69 -0.64 -7.75
N VAL A 195 -4.85 0.38 -7.93
CA VAL A 195 -3.70 0.65 -7.08
C VAL A 195 -3.81 2.03 -6.47
N LEU A 196 -3.92 2.11 -5.15
CA LEU A 196 -3.90 3.37 -4.43
C LEU A 196 -2.45 3.85 -4.30
N GLU A 197 -2.11 4.95 -4.94
CA GLU A 197 -0.78 5.56 -4.91
C GLU A 197 -0.68 6.45 -3.65
N ILE A 198 -0.35 5.80 -2.53
CA ILE A 198 -0.46 6.39 -1.19
C ILE A 198 0.82 7.15 -0.82
N PRO A 199 0.72 8.42 -0.41
CA PRO A 199 1.85 9.22 0.06
C PRO A 199 2.07 9.07 1.57
N LEU A 200 2.60 10.10 2.24
CA LEU A 200 2.91 10.04 3.66
C LEU A 200 1.62 9.99 4.50
N VAL A 201 1.44 8.87 5.21
CA VAL A 201 0.20 8.57 5.94
C VAL A 201 0.26 9.06 7.39
N PHE A 202 -0.84 9.66 7.84
CA PHE A 202 -1.07 10.09 9.22
C PHE A 202 -2.32 9.44 9.81
N GLY A 203 -2.25 9.06 11.07
CA GLY A 203 -3.31 8.42 11.82
C GLY A 203 -2.75 7.48 12.87
N SER A 204 -3.66 6.76 13.52
CA SER A 204 -3.33 5.76 14.53
C SER A 204 -4.02 4.43 14.19
N ALA A 205 -3.50 3.37 14.80
CA ALA A 205 -4.07 2.03 14.74
C ALA A 205 -3.81 1.34 16.07
N ASP A 206 -4.78 0.54 16.50
CA ASP A 206 -4.73 -0.15 17.79
C ASP A 206 -3.57 -1.15 17.80
N GLY A 207 -2.87 -1.20 18.94
CA GLY A 207 -1.68 -2.02 19.12
C GLY A 207 -0.48 -1.60 18.28
N ARG A 208 -0.49 -0.43 17.62
CA ARG A 208 0.61 0.04 16.78
C ARG A 208 1.19 1.36 17.27
N ARG A 209 2.51 1.37 17.46
CA ARG A 209 3.26 2.60 17.67
C ARG A 209 3.38 3.37 16.36
N SER A 210 3.13 4.68 16.42
CA SER A 210 3.30 5.59 15.30
C SER A 210 4.72 5.56 14.74
N MET A 211 4.85 5.60 13.41
CA MET A 211 6.15 5.69 12.73
C MET A 211 6.85 7.02 13.00
N TRP A 212 6.10 8.05 13.39
CA TRP A 212 6.61 9.35 13.77
C TRP A 212 7.16 9.41 15.20
N ALA A 213 7.06 8.32 15.96
CA ALA A 213 7.47 8.30 17.37
C ALA A 213 8.91 8.79 17.64
N PRO A 214 9.92 8.51 16.80
CA PRO A 214 11.27 9.05 16.98
C PRO A 214 11.34 10.58 16.89
N ALA A 215 10.46 11.22 16.11
CA ALA A 215 10.44 12.68 15.94
C ALA A 215 9.67 13.40 17.06
N VAL A 216 8.77 12.71 17.77
CA VAL A 216 7.88 13.33 18.77
C VAL A 216 8.62 14.03 19.92
N PRO A 217 9.71 13.48 20.50
CA PRO A 217 10.47 14.21 21.53
C PRO A 217 10.99 15.57 21.02
N TRP A 218 11.52 15.61 19.80
CA TRP A 218 11.99 16.86 19.18
C TRP A 218 10.83 17.83 18.90
N LEU A 219 9.72 17.34 18.34
CA LEU A 219 8.52 18.12 18.09
C LEU A 219 7.93 18.74 19.37
N ARG A 220 8.07 18.07 20.52
CA ARG A 220 7.63 18.57 21.85
C ARG A 220 8.65 19.45 22.56
N SER A 221 9.93 19.36 22.19
CA SER A 221 11.01 20.05 22.90
C SER A 221 10.96 21.58 22.75
N ARG A 222 11.90 22.30 23.38
CA ARG A 222 12.14 23.74 23.11
C ARG A 222 13.17 23.97 22.01
N LEU A 223 13.74 22.91 21.42
CA LEU A 223 14.76 23.04 20.39
C LEU A 223 14.19 23.70 19.12
N PRO A 224 15.02 24.42 18.35
CA PRO A 224 14.62 24.97 17.06
C PRO A 224 14.07 23.87 16.16
N LEU A 225 12.91 24.15 15.56
CA LEU A 225 12.39 23.32 14.48
C LEU A 225 13.17 23.66 13.21
N VAL A 226 13.46 22.64 12.42
CA VAL A 226 14.21 22.73 11.17
C VAL A 226 13.55 21.82 10.14
N ALA A 227 13.47 22.30 8.90
CA ALA A 227 13.00 21.52 7.77
C ALA A 227 13.88 21.79 6.55
N HIS A 228 14.13 20.76 5.75
CA HIS A 228 14.79 20.90 4.46
C HIS A 228 13.82 21.53 3.43
N PRO A 229 14.33 22.09 2.30
CA PRO A 229 13.43 22.56 1.23
C PRO A 229 12.65 21.41 0.61
N GLY A 230 11.63 21.73 -0.18
CA GLY A 230 10.73 20.77 -0.81
C GLY A 230 9.45 20.55 0.00
N GLY A 231 8.74 19.49 -0.37
CA GLY A 231 7.47 19.14 0.24
C GLY A 231 7.02 17.74 -0.14
N THR A 232 5.89 17.33 0.41
CA THR A 232 5.31 16.02 0.14
C THR A 232 3.79 16.06 0.20
N ALA A 233 3.16 15.23 -0.61
CA ALA A 233 1.76 14.88 -0.43
C ALA A 233 1.56 14.18 0.92
N VAL A 234 0.46 14.48 1.58
CA VAL A 234 0.07 13.85 2.85
C VAL A 234 -1.36 13.35 2.77
N VAL A 235 -1.65 12.29 3.52
CA VAL A 235 -2.97 11.68 3.57
C VAL A 235 -3.26 11.12 4.96
N SER A 236 -4.51 11.17 5.39
CA SER A 236 -4.99 10.48 6.57
C SER A 236 -5.27 9.00 6.27
N ALA A 237 -5.02 8.13 7.25
CA ALA A 237 -5.36 6.71 7.15
C ALA A 237 -6.87 6.51 6.89
N THR A 238 -7.70 7.40 7.43
CA THR A 238 -9.16 7.45 7.18
C THR A 238 -9.48 7.68 5.71
N THR A 239 -8.83 8.65 5.05
CA THR A 239 -9.01 8.89 3.62
C THR A 239 -8.59 7.67 2.79
N VAL A 240 -7.47 7.01 3.16
CA VAL A 240 -7.04 5.78 2.48
C VAL A 240 -8.08 4.66 2.64
N GLY A 241 -8.65 4.48 3.84
CA GLY A 241 -9.73 3.52 4.09
C GLY A 241 -10.96 3.81 3.21
N ARG A 242 -11.40 5.07 3.16
CA ARG A 242 -12.50 5.52 2.30
C ARG A 242 -12.22 5.28 0.82
N ALA A 243 -11.01 5.59 0.35
CA ALA A 243 -10.61 5.38 -1.04
C ALA A 243 -10.58 3.90 -1.42
N ALA A 244 -10.09 3.03 -0.52
CA ALA A 244 -10.08 1.59 -0.78
C ALA A 244 -11.50 1.02 -0.93
N VAL A 245 -12.41 1.38 -0.03
CA VAL A 245 -13.80 0.91 -0.09
C VAL A 245 -14.54 1.50 -1.29
N ALA A 246 -14.33 2.80 -1.58
CA ALA A 246 -14.89 3.44 -2.76
C ALA A 246 -14.41 2.82 -4.09
N ALA A 247 -13.14 2.41 -4.16
CA ALA A 247 -12.57 1.71 -5.31
C ALA A 247 -13.15 0.30 -5.45
N LEU A 248 -13.36 -0.43 -4.34
CA LEU A 248 -14.03 -1.73 -4.35
C LEU A 248 -15.46 -1.65 -4.87
N GLU A 249 -16.27 -0.75 -4.32
CA GLU A 249 -17.68 -0.57 -4.72
C GLU A 249 -17.81 -0.26 -6.21
N ARG A 250 -16.88 0.52 -6.76
CA ARG A 250 -16.86 0.92 -8.18
C ARG A 250 -16.20 -0.09 -9.11
N ALA A 251 -15.62 -1.16 -8.56
CA ALA A 251 -14.74 -2.06 -9.32
C ALA A 251 -13.68 -1.27 -10.13
N ALA A 252 -13.04 -0.30 -9.46
CA ALA A 252 -12.06 0.58 -10.10
C ALA A 252 -10.85 -0.19 -10.61
N GLU A 253 -10.23 0.32 -11.67
CA GLU A 253 -9.03 -0.25 -12.29
C GLU A 253 -8.00 0.84 -12.55
N GLY A 254 -6.72 0.51 -12.36
CA GLY A 254 -5.62 1.43 -12.60
C GLY A 254 -5.14 2.20 -11.36
N PRO A 255 -4.21 3.16 -11.55
CA PRO A 255 -3.59 3.90 -10.45
C PRO A 255 -4.43 5.09 -9.97
N TYR A 256 -4.51 5.27 -8.66
CA TYR A 256 -5.23 6.36 -8.00
C TYR A 256 -4.37 7.03 -6.92
N PRO A 257 -3.78 8.20 -7.19
CA PRO A 257 -3.24 9.07 -6.14
C PRO A 257 -4.29 9.38 -5.07
N VAL A 258 -3.95 9.10 -3.80
CA VAL A 258 -4.84 9.35 -2.66
C VAL A 258 -4.21 10.41 -1.76
N VAL A 259 -4.71 11.62 -1.82
CA VAL A 259 -4.08 12.82 -1.24
C VAL A 259 -5.13 13.64 -0.51
N ASP A 260 -4.78 14.11 0.69
CA ASP A 260 -5.58 15.11 1.41
C ASP A 260 -5.02 16.54 1.21
N ALA A 261 -3.69 16.68 1.12
CA ALA A 261 -3.03 17.95 0.82
C ALA A 261 -1.59 17.74 0.34
N ASN A 262 -1.06 18.74 -0.38
CA ASN A 262 0.37 18.92 -0.63
C ASN A 262 0.94 19.93 0.37
N LEU A 263 1.96 19.56 1.15
CA LEU A 263 2.56 20.43 2.17
C LEU A 263 4.06 20.58 1.97
N THR A 264 4.58 21.79 2.19
CA THR A 264 6.02 21.95 2.35
C THR A 264 6.49 21.22 3.61
N TRP A 265 7.76 20.78 3.65
CA TRP A 265 8.31 20.17 4.88
C TRP A 265 8.25 21.13 6.07
N ARG A 266 8.33 22.44 5.81
CA ARG A 266 8.20 23.50 6.81
C ARG A 266 6.82 23.48 7.44
N ASP A 267 5.77 23.47 6.62
CA ASP A 267 4.39 23.49 7.10
C ASP A 267 4.02 22.19 7.81
N LEU A 268 4.50 21.07 7.29
CA LEU A 268 4.30 19.77 7.93
C LEU A 268 4.92 19.72 9.33
N VAL A 269 6.20 20.13 9.47
CA VAL A 269 6.87 20.18 10.78
C VAL A 269 6.16 21.15 11.74
N ALA A 270 5.71 22.31 11.25
CA ALA A 270 4.97 23.27 12.06
C ALA A 270 3.65 22.69 12.58
N ARG A 271 2.84 22.08 11.70
CA ARG A 271 1.55 21.47 12.08
C ARG A 271 1.72 20.28 13.02
N LEU A 272 2.73 19.44 12.80
CA LEU A 272 3.06 18.34 13.71
C LEU A 272 3.52 18.83 15.09
N ALA A 273 4.27 19.94 15.15
CA ALA A 273 4.68 20.53 16.42
C ALA A 273 3.48 21.12 17.19
N VAL A 274 2.52 21.75 16.50
CA VAL A 274 1.25 22.18 17.09
C VAL A 274 0.47 20.97 17.61
N ALA A 275 0.31 19.91 16.81
CA ALA A 275 -0.33 18.66 17.23
C ALA A 275 0.38 17.98 18.42
N ALA A 276 1.69 18.20 18.57
CA ALA A 276 2.48 17.72 19.70
C ALA A 276 2.34 18.55 20.98
N GLY A 277 1.66 19.71 20.91
CA GLY A 277 1.37 20.58 22.05
C GLY A 277 2.17 21.87 22.09
N ARG A 278 2.96 22.22 21.04
CA ARG A 278 3.57 23.54 20.97
C ARG A 278 2.49 24.59 20.70
N ARG A 279 2.45 25.64 21.53
CA ARG A 279 1.49 26.75 21.39
C ARG A 279 1.93 27.73 20.30
N GLY A 280 0.95 28.40 19.69
CA GLY A 280 1.17 29.43 18.67
C GLY A 280 1.57 28.86 17.30
N SER A 281 2.17 29.72 16.47
CA SER A 281 2.69 29.35 15.13
C SER A 281 4.19 29.09 15.22
N PRO A 282 4.64 27.84 15.38
CA PRO A 282 6.04 27.56 15.65
C PRO A 282 6.91 27.88 14.43
N THR A 283 7.93 28.72 14.61
CA THR A 283 8.88 29.05 13.55
C THR A 283 9.77 27.85 13.22
N VAL A 284 9.68 27.38 11.98
CA VAL A 284 10.54 26.32 11.46
C VAL A 284 11.66 26.94 10.63
N ARG A 285 12.92 26.69 10.97
CA ARG A 285 14.08 27.24 10.25
C ARG A 285 14.42 26.36 9.04
N ARG A 286 15.04 26.95 8.02
CA ARG A 286 15.50 26.20 6.85
C ARG A 286 16.78 25.45 7.19
N LEU A 287 16.81 24.14 6.95
CA LEU A 287 18.02 23.35 6.95
C LEU A 287 18.76 23.57 5.62
N PRO A 288 20.06 23.96 5.63
CA PRO A 288 20.81 24.10 4.40
C PRO A 288 20.91 22.77 3.62
N PRO A 289 20.67 22.76 2.29
CA PRO A 289 20.69 21.54 1.47
C PRO A 289 21.97 20.69 1.61
N ALA A 290 23.12 21.36 1.73
CA ALA A 290 24.41 20.69 1.90
C ALA A 290 24.47 19.82 3.17
N VAL A 291 23.80 20.26 4.25
CA VAL A 291 23.75 19.49 5.51
C VAL A 291 22.95 18.21 5.32
N LEU A 292 21.78 18.29 4.67
CA LEU A 292 20.96 17.10 4.40
C LEU A 292 21.71 16.11 3.50
N ARG A 293 22.33 16.59 2.41
CA ARG A 293 23.15 15.76 1.51
C ARG A 293 24.28 15.06 2.25
N ALA A 294 24.99 15.78 3.12
CA ALA A 294 26.10 15.21 3.89
C ALA A 294 25.61 14.09 4.83
N VAL A 295 24.55 14.34 5.60
CA VAL A 295 23.98 13.36 6.54
C VAL A 295 23.51 12.09 5.84
N LEU A 296 22.77 12.24 4.73
CA LEU A 296 22.22 11.10 4.00
C LEU A 296 23.30 10.31 3.24
N ARG A 297 24.32 10.98 2.68
CA ARG A 297 25.47 10.31 2.07
C ARG A 297 26.30 9.54 3.09
N ALA A 298 26.55 10.12 4.26
CA ALA A 298 27.25 9.43 5.36
C ALA A 298 26.46 8.21 5.84
N THR A 299 25.13 8.34 5.94
CA THR A 299 24.23 7.23 6.28
C THR A 299 24.27 6.13 5.20
N GLY A 300 24.27 6.50 3.93
CA GLY A 300 24.42 5.58 2.80
C GLY A 300 25.76 4.83 2.82
N LEU A 301 26.86 5.52 3.11
CA LEU A 301 28.18 4.90 3.28
C LEU A 301 28.16 3.88 4.43
N ARG A 302 27.57 4.23 5.57
CA ARG A 302 27.42 3.32 6.71
C ARG A 302 26.63 2.06 6.34
N TYR A 303 25.56 2.19 5.56
CA TYR A 303 24.81 1.02 5.07
C TYR A 303 25.65 0.14 4.14
N ARG A 304 26.37 0.75 3.20
CA ARG A 304 27.27 0.02 2.29
C ARG A 304 28.37 -0.74 3.05
N LEU A 305 29.00 -0.09 4.03
CA LEU A 305 30.01 -0.74 4.88
C LEU A 305 29.43 -1.89 5.71
N ALA A 306 28.14 -1.84 6.04
CA ALA A 306 27.44 -2.92 6.71
C ALA A 306 26.87 -3.99 5.76
N GLY A 307 27.18 -3.93 4.45
CA GLY A 307 26.65 -4.85 3.44
C GLY A 307 25.13 -4.72 3.22
N ARG A 308 24.58 -3.53 3.45
CA ARG A 308 23.14 -3.24 3.34
C ARG A 308 22.83 -2.19 2.28
N GLU A 309 21.62 -2.25 1.76
CA GLU A 309 21.13 -1.33 0.74
C GLU A 309 19.69 -0.86 1.07
N PRO A 310 19.43 0.46 1.10
CA PRO A 310 18.09 1.01 1.34
C PRO A 310 17.15 0.84 0.14
N GLY A 311 15.84 0.89 0.37
CA GLY A 311 14.84 0.89 -0.71
C GLY A 311 14.90 2.11 -1.62
N LEU A 312 15.27 3.27 -1.05
CA LEU A 312 15.61 4.47 -1.80
C LEU A 312 17.14 4.64 -1.85
N GLY A 313 17.73 4.52 -3.04
CA GLY A 313 19.16 4.71 -3.28
C GLY A 313 19.73 5.96 -2.58
N ALA A 314 20.68 5.73 -1.67
CA ALA A 314 21.21 6.76 -0.76
C ALA A 314 21.90 7.93 -1.47
N THR A 315 22.38 7.71 -2.70
CA THR A 315 22.98 8.76 -3.55
C THR A 315 21.94 9.77 -4.02
N TRP A 316 20.73 9.30 -4.37
CA TRP A 316 19.69 10.06 -5.06
C TRP A 316 18.61 10.59 -4.11
N VAL A 317 18.41 9.89 -2.99
CA VAL A 317 17.39 10.25 -2.00
C VAL A 317 17.49 11.69 -1.46
N PRO A 318 18.66 12.35 -1.30
CA PRO A 318 18.69 13.71 -0.76
C PRO A 318 18.01 14.72 -1.68
N ASP A 319 18.30 14.66 -2.98
CA ASP A 319 17.72 15.57 -3.95
C ASP A 319 16.23 15.25 -4.18
N LEU A 320 15.86 13.96 -4.17
CA LEU A 320 14.45 13.54 -4.18
C LEU A 320 13.66 14.14 -2.99
N LEU A 321 14.17 14.01 -1.76
CA LEU A 321 13.48 14.54 -0.58
C LEU A 321 13.39 16.08 -0.60
N MET A 322 14.32 16.76 -1.27
CA MET A 322 14.31 18.22 -1.40
C MET A 322 13.43 18.74 -2.54
N SER A 323 12.86 17.86 -3.36
CA SER A 323 11.88 18.18 -4.37
C SER A 323 10.48 18.36 -3.77
N GLU A 324 9.56 18.87 -4.59
CA GLU A 324 8.13 18.90 -4.27
C GLU A 324 7.52 17.56 -4.69
N LEU A 325 7.42 16.62 -3.75
CA LEU A 325 6.83 15.30 -3.95
C LEU A 325 5.30 15.36 -3.91
N TYR A 326 4.74 16.28 -4.70
CA TYR A 326 3.33 16.59 -4.76
C TYR A 326 2.59 15.69 -5.72
N LEU A 327 1.32 15.47 -5.43
CA LEU A 327 0.42 14.66 -6.24
C LEU A 327 -0.82 15.48 -6.63
N ASP A 328 -1.43 15.10 -7.75
CA ASP A 328 -2.74 15.61 -8.13
C ASP A 328 -3.82 15.02 -7.20
N GLU A 329 -4.66 15.88 -6.64
CA GLU A 329 -5.77 15.51 -5.77
C GLU A 329 -7.02 15.05 -6.55
N SER A 330 -7.11 15.38 -7.84
CA SER A 330 -8.29 15.12 -8.67
C SER A 330 -8.73 13.64 -8.72
N PRO A 331 -7.82 12.64 -8.79
CA PRO A 331 -8.24 11.23 -8.86
C PRO A 331 -8.91 10.73 -7.57
N CYS A 332 -8.45 11.20 -6.41
CA CYS A 332 -9.07 10.89 -5.12
C CYS A 332 -10.51 11.42 -5.05
N ARG A 333 -10.72 12.66 -5.53
CA ARG A 333 -12.05 13.29 -5.59
C ARG A 333 -12.97 12.58 -6.58
N ALA A 334 -12.44 12.07 -7.69
CA ALA A 334 -13.21 11.30 -8.68
C ALA A 334 -13.76 9.98 -8.11
N LEU A 335 -13.12 9.39 -7.10
CA LEU A 335 -13.65 8.26 -6.33
C LEU A 335 -14.79 8.66 -5.37
N GLY A 336 -15.19 9.94 -5.33
CA GLY A 336 -16.20 10.45 -4.41
C GLY A 336 -15.75 10.42 -2.95
N VAL A 337 -14.44 10.44 -2.71
CA VAL A 337 -13.85 10.42 -1.37
C VAL A 337 -13.65 11.86 -0.90
N PRO A 338 -14.34 12.31 0.16
CA PRO A 338 -14.04 13.61 0.74
C PRO A 338 -12.69 13.55 1.45
N GLY A 339 -11.96 14.68 1.41
CA GLY A 339 -10.71 14.84 2.14
C GLY A 339 -10.87 14.56 3.64
N GLY A 340 -9.81 14.08 4.26
CA GLY A 340 -9.72 13.76 5.67
C GLY A 340 -9.43 14.97 6.56
N ASP A 341 -9.73 14.84 7.85
CA ASP A 341 -9.30 15.81 8.86
C ASP A 341 -7.83 15.56 9.21
N LEU A 342 -6.93 16.23 8.48
CA LEU A 342 -5.49 16.12 8.68
C LEU A 342 -5.04 16.58 10.07
N ASP A 343 -5.68 17.59 10.67
CA ASP A 343 -5.27 18.07 11.99
C ASP A 343 -5.59 17.04 13.08
N ARG A 344 -6.75 16.38 12.97
CA ARG A 344 -7.06 15.21 13.80
C ARG A 344 -6.08 14.06 13.54
N ALA A 345 -5.82 13.72 12.28
CA ALA A 345 -4.88 12.66 11.93
C ALA A 345 -3.47 12.91 12.51
N PHE A 346 -3.00 14.16 12.51
CA PHE A 346 -1.74 14.56 13.15
C PHE A 346 -1.78 14.38 14.67
N ARG A 347 -2.85 14.82 15.35
CA ARG A 347 -2.99 14.59 16.80
C ARG A 347 -2.98 13.10 17.15
N ASP A 348 -3.73 12.30 16.40
CA ASP A 348 -3.81 10.85 16.60
C ASP A 348 -2.45 10.18 16.37
N THR A 349 -1.71 10.61 15.33
CA THR A 349 -0.34 10.16 15.04
C THR A 349 0.61 10.45 16.21
N ILE A 350 0.53 11.65 16.79
CA ILE A 350 1.40 12.07 17.89
C ILE A 350 0.98 11.42 19.22
N ALA A 351 -0.31 11.13 19.42
CA ALA A 351 -0.80 10.38 20.58
C ALA A 351 -0.28 8.93 20.54
N ALA A 352 -0.38 8.27 19.38
CA ALA A 352 0.08 6.89 19.16
C ALA A 352 1.62 6.72 19.17
N ALA A 353 2.38 7.81 19.32
CA ALA A 353 3.83 7.75 19.48
C ALA A 353 4.30 7.40 20.90
N ARG A 354 3.42 7.61 21.90
CA ARG A 354 3.71 7.25 23.28
C ARG A 354 3.92 5.73 23.36
N PRO A 355 4.91 5.24 24.13
CA PRO A 355 4.96 3.82 24.46
C PRO A 355 3.59 3.44 25.04
N GLY A 356 2.96 2.38 24.52
CA GLY A 356 1.77 1.85 25.18
C GLY A 356 2.14 1.55 26.63
N SER A 357 1.34 2.02 27.58
CA SER A 357 1.31 1.42 28.91
C SER A 357 1.02 -0.06 28.67
N GLY A 358 2.05 -0.89 28.82
CA GLY A 358 1.97 -2.31 28.54
C GLY A 358 0.78 -2.92 29.26
N MET A 359 0.06 -3.77 28.54
CA MET A 359 -0.70 -4.85 29.15
C MET A 359 0.24 -6.05 29.26
#